data_AF-A0A9X5XKT9-F1
#
_entry.id   AF-A0A9X5XKT9-F1
#
_cell.length_a   1.000
_cell.length_b   1.000
_cell.length_c   1.000
_cell.angle_alpha   90.00
_cell.angle_beta   90.00
_cell.angle_gamma   90.00
#
_symmetry.space_group_name_H-M   'P 1'
#
loop_
_entity.id
_entity.type
_entity.pdbx_description
1 polymer ?
#
loop_
_entity_poly.entity_id
_entity_poly.type
_entity_poly.pdbx_seq_one_letter_code
_entity_poly.pdbx_strand_id
1 'polypeptide(L)'
;QLEWSASTDARGVVSYDVYQGGSKIHSVGGGQTATVVTGLRPGTAYAFTVRARDAADNLSPASATVRLTTAPGADDGRGTAPTGFRATSHRADGAYYLDLSWLPPRTDGVITEYRIDLDGRQATSLVWGGTPPSGRATYSFYVGREAGVAYRVRIRAKLPDGTWGGFSAERTVTTGSTTGGNAGTPK
;
A
#
# COMPACT_ATOMS: atom_id res chain seq x y z
N GLN A 1 14.94 -13.20 4.90
CA GLN A 1 15.96 -12.27 5.39
C GLN A 1 16.99 -12.08 4.28
N LEU A 2 17.47 -10.85 4.09
CA LEU A 2 18.60 -10.52 3.22
C LEU A 2 19.78 -10.12 4.08
N GLU A 3 20.98 -10.52 3.67
CA GLU A 3 22.24 -10.22 4.34
C GLU A 3 23.27 -9.83 3.29
N TRP A 4 24.15 -8.89 3.62
CA TRP A 4 25.20 -8.39 2.74
C TRP A 4 26.46 -8.03 3.52
N SER A 5 27.61 -7.99 2.84
CA SER A 5 28.84 -7.47 3.43
C SER A 5 28.78 -5.95 3.54
N ALA A 6 29.34 -5.40 4.62
CA ALA A 6 29.49 -3.96 4.76
C ALA A 6 30.30 -3.37 3.59
N SER A 7 29.94 -2.14 3.16
CA SER A 7 30.71 -1.41 2.16
C SER A 7 32.15 -1.21 2.63
N THR A 8 33.12 -1.40 1.73
CA THR A 8 34.54 -1.13 2.01
C THR A 8 34.81 0.37 2.19
N ASP A 9 33.91 1.22 1.68
CA ASP A 9 33.90 2.66 1.92
C ASP A 9 32.99 3.00 3.11
N ALA A 10 33.22 2.36 4.26
CA ALA A 10 32.37 2.50 5.44
C ALA A 10 32.41 3.92 6.03
N ARG A 11 33.41 4.74 5.69
CA ARG A 11 33.53 6.14 6.14
C ARG A 11 32.58 7.02 5.33
N GLY A 12 31.31 7.01 5.70
CA GLY A 12 30.31 7.88 5.09
C GLY A 12 28.98 7.21 4.81
N VAL A 13 28.87 5.88 4.91
CA VAL A 13 27.60 5.17 4.73
C VAL A 13 26.62 5.56 5.83
N VAL A 14 25.55 6.25 5.47
CA VAL A 14 24.45 6.60 6.38
C VAL A 14 23.32 5.59 6.29
N SER A 15 23.15 4.93 5.15
CA SER A 15 22.12 3.92 4.95
C SER A 15 22.48 2.90 3.87
N TYR A 16 21.77 1.77 3.88
CA TYR A 16 21.72 0.84 2.77
C TYR A 16 20.31 0.83 2.18
N ASP A 17 20.22 1.12 0.89
CA ASP A 17 18.99 1.09 0.11
C ASP A 17 18.82 -0.31 -0.51
N VAL A 18 17.68 -0.95 -0.23
CA VAL A 18 17.31 -2.26 -0.75
C VAL A 18 16.40 -2.10 -1.95
N TYR A 19 16.78 -2.73 -3.05
CA TYR A 19 16.07 -2.70 -4.31
C TYR A 19 15.47 -4.06 -4.62
N GLN A 20 14.23 -4.08 -5.09
CA GLN A 20 13.61 -5.24 -5.70
C GLN A 20 13.49 -4.98 -7.21
N GLY A 21 14.22 -5.75 -8.01
CA GLY A 21 14.45 -5.40 -9.41
C GLY A 21 15.14 -4.04 -9.52
N GLY A 22 14.45 -3.05 -10.10
CA GLY A 22 14.95 -1.67 -10.24
C GLY A 22 14.39 -0.68 -9.22
N SER A 23 13.41 -1.08 -8.41
CA SER A 23 12.71 -0.16 -7.50
C SER A 23 13.26 -0.24 -6.09
N LYS A 24 13.52 0.92 -5.48
CA LYS A 24 13.88 0.97 -4.05
C LYS A 24 12.64 0.64 -3.21
N ILE A 25 12.73 -0.44 -2.45
CA ILE A 25 11.63 -0.90 -1.59
C ILE A 25 11.91 -0.65 -0.09
N HIS A 26 13.15 -0.46 0.32
CA HIS A 26 13.47 -0.29 1.74
C HIS A 26 14.77 0.47 1.92
N SER A 27 14.99 1.01 3.12
CA SER A 27 16.27 1.61 3.52
C SER A 27 16.51 1.31 5.00
N VAL A 28 17.73 0.86 5.33
CA VAL A 28 18.16 0.60 6.71
C VAL A 28 19.38 1.45 7.05
N GLY A 29 19.64 1.68 8.34
CA GLY A 29 20.79 2.48 8.78
C GLY A 29 22.13 1.89 8.36
N GLY A 30 23.16 2.73 8.21
CA GLY A 30 24.50 2.33 7.73
C GLY A 30 25.25 1.34 8.64
N GLY A 31 24.81 1.16 9.89
CA GLY A 31 25.30 0.12 10.79
C GLY A 31 24.59 -1.24 10.64
N GLN A 32 23.70 -1.40 9.65
CA GLN A 32 22.97 -2.64 9.40
C GLN A 32 23.48 -3.31 8.12
N THR A 33 23.69 -4.61 8.20
CA THR A 33 24.11 -5.46 7.08
C THR A 33 23.11 -6.59 6.80
N ALA A 34 21.93 -6.51 7.41
CA ALA A 34 20.85 -7.45 7.23
C ALA A 34 19.50 -6.74 7.37
N THR A 35 18.47 -7.27 6.70
CA THR A 35 17.08 -6.85 6.91
C THR A 35 16.09 -7.95 6.52
N VAL A 36 14.88 -7.88 7.07
CA VAL A 36 13.76 -8.72 6.66
C VAL A 36 12.90 -7.95 5.69
N VAL A 37 12.74 -8.48 4.47
CA VAL A 37 11.77 -7.98 3.50
C VAL A 37 10.43 -8.68 3.71
N THR A 38 9.36 -7.89 3.77
CA THR A 38 7.98 -8.25 4.07
C THR A 38 7.05 -7.83 2.93
N GLY A 39 5.79 -8.27 2.97
CA GLY A 39 4.83 -7.94 1.92
C GLY A 39 5.07 -8.64 0.58
N LEU A 40 5.86 -9.72 0.58
CA LEU A 40 6.10 -10.55 -0.60
C LEU A 40 4.97 -11.56 -0.81
N ARG A 41 4.67 -11.87 -2.08
CA ARG A 41 3.67 -12.85 -2.49
C ARG A 41 4.24 -14.27 -2.39
N PRO A 42 3.47 -15.28 -1.96
CA PRO A 42 3.88 -16.69 -1.99
C PRO A 42 4.22 -17.20 -3.41
N GLY A 43 5.07 -18.22 -3.51
CA GLY A 43 5.43 -18.89 -4.77
C GLY A 43 6.00 -17.97 -5.85
N THR A 44 6.50 -16.80 -5.49
CA THR A 44 6.89 -15.73 -6.41
C THR A 44 8.40 -15.55 -6.41
N ALA A 45 8.99 -15.49 -7.61
CA ALA A 45 10.41 -15.24 -7.79
C ALA A 45 10.72 -13.74 -7.65
N TYR A 46 11.75 -13.43 -6.87
CA TYR A 46 12.22 -12.09 -6.60
C TYR A 46 13.73 -11.98 -6.83
N ALA A 47 14.16 -10.78 -7.19
CA ALA A 47 15.57 -10.41 -7.32
C ALA A 47 15.83 -9.14 -6.52
N PHE A 48 16.81 -9.20 -5.62
CA PHE A 48 17.16 -8.08 -4.74
C PHE A 48 18.62 -7.66 -4.95
N THR A 49 18.85 -6.35 -4.82
CA THR A 49 20.20 -5.76 -4.70
C THR A 49 20.20 -4.75 -3.57
N VAL A 50 21.39 -4.46 -3.06
CA VAL A 50 21.61 -3.47 -2.01
C VAL A 50 22.65 -2.46 -2.48
N ARG A 51 22.43 -1.18 -2.17
CA ARG A 51 23.37 -0.09 -2.43
C ARG A 51 23.65 0.66 -1.14
N ALA A 52 24.91 0.95 -0.85
CA ALA A 52 25.25 1.88 0.22
C ALA A 52 24.94 3.31 -0.24
N ARG A 53 24.46 4.14 0.67
CA ARG A 53 24.20 5.57 0.46
C ARG A 53 24.94 6.39 1.50
N ASP A 54 25.63 7.43 1.05
CA ASP A 54 26.34 8.37 1.93
C ASP A 54 25.47 9.56 2.38
N ALA A 55 26.02 10.43 3.23
CA ALA A 55 25.32 11.61 3.74
C ALA A 55 25.00 12.66 2.66
N ALA A 56 25.62 12.57 1.48
CA ALA A 56 25.40 13.43 0.33
C ALA A 56 24.48 12.78 -0.72
N ASP A 57 23.78 11.69 -0.35
CA ASP A 57 22.91 10.90 -1.22
C ASP A 57 23.60 10.21 -2.41
N ASN A 58 24.93 10.07 -2.39
CA ASN A 58 25.64 9.28 -3.39
C ASN A 58 25.44 7.79 -3.13
N LEU A 59 25.13 7.04 -4.19
CA LEU A 59 24.92 5.60 -4.13
C LEU A 59 26.13 4.83 -4.66
N SER A 60 26.56 3.80 -3.92
CA SER A 60 27.55 2.84 -4.39
C SER A 60 27.08 2.07 -5.64
N PRO A 61 27.97 1.32 -6.31
CA PRO A 61 27.53 0.23 -7.18
C PRO A 61 26.59 -0.74 -6.45
N ALA A 62 25.72 -1.42 -7.19
CA ALA A 62 24.85 -2.44 -6.64
C ALA A 62 25.64 -3.67 -6.18
N SER A 63 25.17 -4.32 -5.11
CA SER A 63 25.65 -5.63 -4.69
C SER A 63 25.42 -6.69 -5.78
N ALA A 64 25.99 -7.88 -5.58
CA ALA A 64 25.54 -9.06 -6.31
C ALA A 64 24.01 -9.25 -6.13
N THR A 65 23.34 -9.69 -7.19
CA THR A 65 21.89 -9.93 -7.15
C THR A 65 21.59 -11.20 -6.38
N VAL A 66 20.76 -11.08 -5.35
CA VAL A 66 20.19 -12.24 -4.63
C VAL A 66 18.87 -12.59 -5.30
N ARG A 67 18.77 -13.81 -5.83
CA ARG A 67 17.53 -14.35 -6.39
C ARG A 67 16.94 -15.37 -5.44
N LEU A 68 15.65 -15.26 -5.16
CA LEU A 68 14.93 -16.20 -4.31
C LEU A 68 13.51 -16.40 -4.81
N THR A 69 12.92 -17.53 -4.45
CA THR A 69 11.48 -17.77 -4.64
C THR A 69 10.88 -17.95 -3.25
N THR A 70 9.83 -17.19 -2.95
CA THR A 70 9.08 -17.37 -1.70
C THR A 70 8.42 -18.74 -1.65
N ALA A 71 8.23 -19.28 -0.45
CA ALA A 71 7.58 -20.57 -0.28
C ALA A 71 6.20 -20.59 -0.98
N PRO A 72 5.82 -21.73 -1.58
CA PRO A 72 4.49 -21.86 -2.17
C PRO A 72 3.42 -21.70 -1.09
N GLY A 73 2.31 -21.09 -1.48
CA GLY A 73 1.16 -20.86 -0.61
C GLY A 73 0.03 -20.23 -1.41
N ALA A 74 -1.19 -20.26 -0.88
CA ALA A 74 -2.29 -19.54 -1.49
C ALA A 74 -2.03 -18.03 -1.36
N ASP A 75 -1.89 -17.35 -2.50
CA ASP A 75 -1.86 -15.89 -2.55
C ASP A 75 -3.29 -15.35 -2.71
N ASP A 76 -3.99 -15.18 -1.59
CA ASP A 76 -5.29 -14.52 -1.57
C ASP A 76 -5.17 -12.98 -1.60
N GLY A 77 -3.95 -12.46 -1.72
CA GLY A 77 -3.64 -11.03 -1.75
C GLY A 77 -3.80 -10.31 -0.42
N ARG A 78 -4.25 -10.97 0.66
CA ARG A 78 -4.55 -10.28 1.94
C ARG A 78 -3.32 -9.67 2.58
N GLY A 79 -2.16 -10.30 2.43
CA GLY A 79 -0.89 -9.80 2.97
C GLY A 79 -0.44 -8.46 2.35
N THR A 80 -0.97 -8.12 1.16
CA THR A 80 -0.63 -6.90 0.42
C THR A 80 -1.85 -5.99 0.20
N ALA A 81 -2.98 -6.30 0.83
CA ALA A 81 -4.20 -5.52 0.73
C ALA A 81 -4.22 -4.37 1.76
N PRO A 82 -4.79 -3.20 1.41
CA PRO A 82 -5.15 -2.21 2.40
C PRO A 82 -6.09 -2.79 3.48
N THR A 83 -5.82 -2.46 4.75
CA THR A 83 -6.57 -3.00 5.89
C THR A 83 -7.42 -1.93 6.56
N GLY A 84 -8.33 -2.33 7.46
CA GLY A 84 -9.19 -1.38 8.18
C GLY A 84 -10.04 -0.48 7.26
N PHE A 85 -10.35 -0.97 6.05
CA PHE A 85 -11.08 -0.24 5.03
C PHE A 85 -12.52 -0.01 5.45
N ARG A 86 -12.92 1.26 5.41
CA ARG A 86 -14.26 1.77 5.69
C ARG A 86 -14.69 2.66 4.52
N ALA A 87 -15.98 2.63 4.24
CA ALA A 87 -16.61 3.47 3.24
C ALA A 87 -17.94 3.96 3.81
N THR A 88 -18.21 5.25 3.67
CA THR A 88 -19.48 5.91 4.05
C THR A 88 -19.89 6.87 2.94
N SER A 89 -21.16 7.28 2.91
CA SER A 89 -21.60 8.37 2.03
C SER A 89 -21.85 9.63 2.84
N HIS A 90 -21.47 10.77 2.30
CA HIS A 90 -21.99 12.07 2.76
C HIS A 90 -22.65 12.82 1.62
N ARG A 91 -23.41 13.86 1.98
CA ARG A 91 -24.05 14.78 1.03
C ARG A 91 -23.49 16.18 1.20
N ALA A 92 -23.05 16.79 0.11
CA ALA A 92 -22.55 18.16 0.07
C ALA A 92 -22.98 18.81 -1.25
N ASP A 93 -23.40 20.08 -1.22
CA ASP A 93 -23.76 20.88 -2.41
C ASP A 93 -24.71 20.18 -3.39
N GLY A 94 -25.71 19.46 -2.86
CA GLY A 94 -26.71 18.76 -3.67
C GLY A 94 -26.24 17.44 -4.29
N ALA A 95 -25.02 16.99 -3.98
CA ALA A 95 -24.41 15.77 -4.47
C ALA A 95 -24.03 14.80 -3.35
N TYR A 96 -23.90 13.52 -3.70
CA TYR A 96 -23.38 12.47 -2.84
C TYR A 96 -21.92 12.16 -3.20
N TYR A 97 -21.15 11.94 -2.13
CA TYR A 97 -19.75 11.57 -2.18
C TYR A 97 -19.56 10.28 -1.38
N LEU A 98 -18.55 9.49 -1.75
CA LEU A 98 -18.07 8.38 -0.93
C LEU A 98 -16.82 8.82 -0.18
N ASP A 99 -16.86 8.72 1.14
CA ASP A 99 -15.70 8.89 2.02
C ASP A 99 -15.10 7.55 2.34
N LEU A 100 -13.84 7.40 1.95
CA LEU A 100 -13.05 6.20 2.16
C LEU A 100 -12.04 6.45 3.27
N SER A 101 -11.79 5.44 4.11
CA SER A 101 -10.62 5.42 4.98
C SER A 101 -10.00 4.04 5.09
N TRP A 102 -8.68 3.96 5.12
CA TRP A 102 -7.95 2.69 5.19
C TRP A 102 -6.58 2.86 5.85
N LEU A 103 -6.00 1.74 6.24
CA LEU A 103 -4.59 1.63 6.60
C LEU A 103 -3.82 1.07 5.37
N PRO A 104 -2.65 1.63 5.04
CA PRO A 104 -1.76 1.05 4.03
C PRO A 104 -1.45 -0.44 4.30
N PRO A 105 -1.14 -1.23 3.27
CA PRO A 105 -0.63 -2.58 3.49
C PRO A 105 0.70 -2.54 4.27
N ARG A 106 0.96 -3.59 5.04
CA ARG A 106 2.24 -3.76 5.74
C ARG A 106 3.26 -4.35 4.78
N THR A 107 3.86 -3.51 3.96
CA THR A 107 4.95 -3.85 3.06
C THR A 107 6.14 -2.94 3.32
N ASP A 108 7.34 -3.40 2.99
CA ASP A 108 8.48 -2.50 2.96
C ASP A 108 8.34 -1.52 1.80
N GLY A 109 8.55 -0.24 2.10
CA GLY A 109 8.59 0.84 1.14
C GLY A 109 7.37 1.74 1.18
N VAL A 110 7.44 2.83 0.42
CA VAL A 110 6.42 3.87 0.45
C VAL A 110 5.35 3.55 -0.58
N ILE A 111 4.10 3.36 -0.13
CA ILE A 111 2.95 3.22 -1.01
C ILE A 111 2.47 4.59 -1.43
N THR A 112 2.69 4.94 -2.69
CA THR A 112 2.32 6.26 -3.26
C THR A 112 1.07 6.22 -4.12
N GLU A 113 0.61 5.04 -4.54
CA GLU A 113 -0.48 4.89 -5.49
C GLU A 113 -1.50 3.84 -5.03
N TYR A 114 -2.78 4.18 -5.16
CA TYR A 114 -3.91 3.29 -4.91
C TYR A 114 -4.88 3.33 -6.07
N ARG A 115 -5.55 2.20 -6.32
CA ARG A 115 -6.64 2.09 -7.27
C ARG A 115 -7.93 1.80 -6.53
N ILE A 116 -8.99 2.54 -6.87
CA ILE A 116 -10.34 2.35 -6.35
C ILE A 116 -11.18 1.70 -7.45
N ASP A 117 -11.83 0.59 -7.10
CA ASP A 117 -12.83 -0.06 -7.93
C ASP A 117 -14.23 0.22 -7.37
N LEU A 118 -15.16 0.57 -8.25
CA LEU A 118 -16.60 0.62 -8.00
C LEU A 118 -17.31 -0.43 -8.87
N ASP A 119 -18.15 -1.24 -8.24
CA ASP A 119 -18.97 -2.27 -8.88
C ASP A 119 -18.17 -3.19 -9.81
N GLY A 120 -16.95 -3.52 -9.39
CA GLY A 120 -16.01 -4.39 -10.11
C GLY A 120 -15.23 -3.70 -11.24
N ARG A 121 -15.43 -2.40 -11.49
CA ARG A 121 -14.71 -1.62 -12.50
C ARG A 121 -13.79 -0.60 -11.84
N GLN A 122 -12.68 -0.29 -12.49
CA GLN A 122 -11.82 0.80 -12.04
C GLN A 122 -12.59 2.13 -12.13
N ALA A 123 -12.71 2.82 -11.00
CA ALA A 123 -13.32 4.14 -10.94
C ALA A 123 -12.25 5.23 -11.05
N THR A 124 -11.20 5.15 -10.23
CA THR A 124 -10.12 6.14 -10.21
C THR A 124 -8.83 5.57 -9.63
N SER A 125 -7.74 6.30 -9.78
CA SER A 125 -6.46 6.06 -9.11
C SER A 125 -6.04 7.30 -8.33
N LEU A 126 -5.55 7.08 -7.12
CA LEU A 126 -5.06 8.08 -6.20
C LEU A 126 -3.55 7.99 -6.16
N VAL A 127 -2.87 9.05 -6.58
CA VAL A 127 -1.42 9.16 -6.52
C VAL A 127 -1.05 10.30 -5.57
N TRP A 128 -0.26 10.00 -4.54
CA TRP A 128 0.31 11.02 -3.68
C TRP A 128 1.55 11.63 -4.35
N GLY A 129 1.48 12.92 -4.66
CA GLY A 129 2.60 13.70 -5.20
C GLY A 129 3.62 14.16 -4.13
N GLY A 130 3.49 13.68 -2.89
CA GLY A 130 4.35 14.00 -1.75
C GLY A 130 4.41 12.81 -0.78
N THR A 131 4.82 13.03 0.47
CA THR A 131 4.88 11.96 1.48
C THR A 131 3.48 11.42 1.81
N PRO A 132 3.18 10.14 1.49
CA PRO A 132 1.88 9.56 1.82
C PRO A 132 1.70 9.44 3.34
N PRO A 133 0.45 9.43 3.85
CA PRO A 133 0.20 9.18 5.26
C PRO A 133 0.74 7.81 5.66
N SER A 134 1.56 7.77 6.70
CA SER A 134 2.03 6.51 7.30
C SER A 134 0.95 5.81 8.14
N GLY A 135 -0.09 6.54 8.53
CA GLY A 135 -1.25 6.07 9.29
C GLY A 135 -2.49 5.87 8.44
N ARG A 136 -3.67 6.11 9.03
CA ARG A 136 -4.95 6.01 8.32
C ARG A 136 -5.01 7.07 7.21
N ALA A 137 -5.15 6.63 5.97
CA ALA A 137 -5.42 7.46 4.82
C ALA A 137 -6.94 7.66 4.66
N THR A 138 -7.33 8.80 4.09
CA THR A 138 -8.70 9.13 3.73
C THR A 138 -8.77 9.68 2.32
N TYR A 139 -9.91 9.47 1.65
CA TYR A 139 -10.19 10.05 0.34
C TYR A 139 -11.70 10.20 0.14
N SER A 140 -12.12 11.32 -0.43
CA SER A 140 -13.53 11.58 -0.75
C SER A 140 -13.68 11.88 -2.22
N PHE A 141 -14.71 11.31 -2.87
CA PHE A 141 -14.97 11.55 -4.29
C PHE A 141 -16.47 11.47 -4.62
N TYR A 142 -16.85 12.25 -5.63
CA TYR A 142 -18.22 12.36 -6.11
C TYR A 142 -18.71 11.05 -6.73
N VAL A 143 -19.96 10.67 -6.44
CA VAL A 143 -20.60 9.48 -7.03
C VAL A 143 -21.96 9.75 -7.69
N GLY A 144 -22.57 10.91 -7.48
CA GLY A 144 -23.86 11.19 -8.11
C GLY A 144 -24.70 12.20 -7.33
N ARG A 145 -25.92 12.43 -7.80
CA ARG A 145 -26.92 13.26 -7.09
C ARG A 145 -28.10 12.45 -6.56
N GLU A 146 -28.21 11.19 -6.97
CA GLU A 146 -29.31 10.31 -6.60
C GLU A 146 -29.08 9.65 -5.24
N ALA A 147 -30.14 9.64 -4.42
CA ALA A 147 -30.19 8.92 -3.16
C ALA A 147 -30.62 7.46 -3.41
N GLY A 148 -30.26 6.54 -2.51
CA GLY A 148 -30.64 5.14 -2.61
C GLY A 148 -29.80 4.31 -3.59
N VAL A 149 -28.78 4.90 -4.22
CA VAL A 149 -27.88 4.18 -5.13
C VAL A 149 -26.84 3.43 -4.31
N ALA A 150 -26.78 2.11 -4.48
CA ALA A 150 -25.82 1.25 -3.81
C ALA A 150 -24.55 1.08 -4.65
N TYR A 151 -23.40 1.29 -4.03
CA TYR A 151 -22.08 1.11 -4.61
C TYR A 151 -21.30 0.03 -3.86
N ARG A 152 -20.72 -0.92 -4.59
CA ARG A 152 -19.70 -1.84 -4.03
C ARG A 152 -18.32 -1.27 -4.29
N VAL A 153 -17.59 -0.95 -3.23
CA VAL A 153 -16.26 -0.34 -3.31
C VAL A 153 -15.20 -1.23 -2.70
N ARG A 154 -14.05 -1.28 -3.35
CA ARG A 154 -12.82 -1.90 -2.85
C ARG A 154 -11.61 -1.11 -3.33
N ILE A 155 -10.49 -1.20 -2.62
CA ILE A 155 -9.26 -0.48 -2.93
C ILE A 155 -8.07 -1.44 -2.92
N ARG A 156 -7.07 -1.19 -3.77
CA ARG A 156 -5.78 -1.90 -3.74
C ARG A 156 -4.63 -0.92 -3.87
N ALA A 157 -3.50 -1.27 -3.26
CA ALA A 157 -2.27 -0.48 -3.32
C ALA A 157 -1.38 -0.93 -4.48
N LYS A 158 -0.66 0.00 -5.09
CA LYS A 158 0.51 -0.33 -5.90
C LYS A 158 1.70 -0.46 -4.96
N LEU A 159 2.29 -1.64 -4.95
CA LEU A 159 3.41 -1.98 -4.09
C LEU A 159 4.67 -1.26 -4.58
N PRO A 160 5.71 -1.13 -3.73
CA PRO A 160 6.91 -0.38 -4.09
C PRO A 160 7.71 -1.01 -5.23
N ASP A 161 7.46 -2.28 -5.54
CA ASP A 161 7.99 -2.97 -6.72
C ASP A 161 7.25 -2.65 -8.03
N GLY A 162 6.22 -1.81 -7.98
CA GLY A 162 5.39 -1.40 -9.12
C GLY A 162 4.24 -2.36 -9.46
N THR A 163 4.15 -3.50 -8.79
CA THR A 163 3.04 -4.45 -8.96
C THR A 163 1.84 -4.02 -8.13
N TRP A 164 0.65 -4.52 -8.48
CA TRP A 164 -0.54 -4.23 -7.71
C TRP A 164 -0.77 -5.29 -6.61
N GLY A 165 -0.96 -4.85 -5.37
CA GLY A 165 -1.33 -5.66 -4.21
C GLY A 165 -2.74 -6.27 -4.30
N GLY A 166 -3.15 -7.00 -3.27
CA GLY A 166 -4.52 -7.50 -3.13
C GLY A 166 -5.54 -6.38 -2.91
N PHE A 167 -6.82 -6.70 -3.13
CA PHE A 167 -7.91 -5.79 -2.79
C PHE A 167 -8.23 -5.85 -1.29
N SER A 168 -8.63 -4.70 -0.74
CA SER A 168 -9.30 -4.62 0.55
C SER A 168 -10.56 -5.48 0.58
N ALA A 169 -11.11 -5.69 1.78
CA ALA A 169 -12.50 -6.14 1.90
C ALA A 169 -13.44 -5.22 1.10
N GLU A 170 -14.42 -5.80 0.41
CA GLU A 170 -15.44 -5.04 -0.31
C GLU A 170 -16.43 -4.41 0.69
N ARG A 171 -16.86 -3.18 0.42
CA ARG A 171 -17.86 -2.46 1.20
C ARG A 171 -19.00 -2.05 0.30
N THR A 172 -20.22 -2.26 0.78
CA THR A 172 -21.42 -1.71 0.12
C THR A 172 -21.83 -0.43 0.83
N VAL A 173 -22.01 0.65 0.09
CA VAL A 173 -22.48 1.95 0.60
C VAL A 173 -23.66 2.41 -0.24
N THR A 174 -24.75 2.80 0.42
CA THR A 174 -25.94 3.34 -0.26
C THR A 174 -26.05 4.83 0.00
N THR A 175 -26.15 5.63 -1.06
CA THR A 175 -26.25 7.10 -0.94
C THR A 175 -27.47 7.52 -0.12
N GLY A 176 -27.28 8.45 0.80
CA GLY A 176 -28.37 8.96 1.64
C GLY A 176 -28.82 8.04 2.76
N SER A 177 -28.13 6.91 2.98
CA SER A 177 -28.39 6.03 4.12
C SER A 177 -27.54 6.46 5.32
N THR A 178 -28.16 7.03 6.36
CA THR A 178 -27.50 7.21 7.66
C THR A 178 -27.49 5.87 8.40
N THR A 179 -26.35 5.20 8.50
CA THR A 179 -26.23 4.09 9.46
C THR A 179 -26.15 4.66 10.87
N GLY A 180 -27.25 4.57 11.63
CA GLY A 180 -27.30 4.90 13.06
C GLY A 180 -28.70 4.93 13.63
N GLY A 181 -29.29 3.77 13.91
CA GLY A 181 -30.57 3.66 14.61
C GLY A 181 -30.78 2.24 15.13
N ASN A 182 -30.45 2.03 16.41
CA ASN A 182 -30.66 0.80 17.14
C ASN A 182 -32.15 0.43 17.10
N ALA A 183 -32.47 -0.75 16.56
CA ALA A 183 -33.84 -1.26 16.50
C ALA A 183 -34.27 -1.79 17.88
N GLY A 184 -35.19 -1.07 18.51
CA GLY A 184 -36.31 -1.64 19.28
C GLY A 184 -36.05 -2.14 20.70
N THR A 185 -36.82 -1.60 21.65
CA THR A 185 -37.96 -2.35 22.21
C THR A 185 -38.99 -1.34 22.76
N PRO A 186 -40.24 -1.30 22.25
CA PRO A 186 -41.33 -0.63 22.94
C PRO A 186 -41.84 -1.51 24.09
N LYS A 187 -42.09 -0.91 25.25
CA LYS A 187 -42.91 -1.47 26.32
C LYS A 187 -44.05 -0.50 26.60
#